data_AF-A0A2K1WVR7-F1
#
_entry.id   AF-A0A2K1WVR7-F1
#
_cell.length_a   1.000
_cell.length_b   1.000
_cell.length_c   1.000
_cell.angle_alpha   90.00
_cell.angle_beta   90.00
_cell.angle_gamma   90.00
#
_symmetry.space_group_name_H-M   'P 1'
#
loop_
_entity.id
_entity.type
_entity.pdbx_description
1 polymer ?
#
loop_
_entity_poly.entity_id
_entity_poly.type
_entity_poly.pdbx_seq_one_letter_code
_entity_poly.pdbx_strand_id
1 'polypeptide(L)' 'MTNLAKLEFVALDITGKNYLSWIFDAEIHLDVMGLGDTIKDDNEASSQNKAKAMIFLRRHLHES' A
#
# COMPACT_ATOMS: atom_id res chain seq x y z
N MET A 1 3.37 -23.13 -12.08
CA MET A 1 4.39 -22.43 -11.26
C MET A 1 3.93 -21.00 -11.11
N THR A 2 3.25 -20.68 -10.02
CA THR A 2 2.72 -19.33 -9.79
C THR A 2 3.61 -18.66 -8.75
N ASN A 3 4.72 -18.07 -9.20
CA ASN A 3 5.37 -17.01 -8.43
C ASN A 3 4.61 -15.71 -8.70
N LEU A 4 3.32 -15.69 -8.34
CA LEU A 4 2.66 -14.41 -8.08
C LEU A 4 3.43 -13.85 -6.88
N ALA A 5 4.16 -12.76 -7.09
CA ALA A 5 5.03 -12.19 -6.08
C ALA A 5 4.27 -12.07 -4.75
N LYS A 6 4.69 -12.85 -3.75
CA LYS A 6 4.05 -12.90 -2.43
C LYS A 6 3.84 -11.48 -1.94
N LEU A 7 2.60 -11.13 -1.64
CA LEU A 7 2.28 -9.84 -1.06
C LEU A 7 2.98 -9.70 0.29
N GLU A 8 3.42 -8.49 0.57
CA GLU A 8 4.12 -8.13 1.80
C GLU A 8 3.18 -8.29 3.02
N PHE A 9 1.88 -8.06 2.82
CA PHE A 9 0.81 -8.31 3.77
C PHE A 9 -0.50 -8.66 3.05
N VAL A 10 -1.55 -8.98 3.81
CA VAL A 10 -2.84 -9.42 3.26
C VAL A 10 -3.52 -8.28 2.49
N ALA A 11 -3.96 -8.53 1.26
CA ALA A 11 -4.70 -7.56 0.46
C ALA A 11 -6.03 -7.17 1.12
N LEU A 12 -6.58 -6.02 0.74
CA LEU A 12 -7.89 -5.58 1.21
C LEU A 12 -8.94 -6.59 0.73
N ASP A 13 -9.69 -7.12 1.69
CA ASP A 13 -10.79 -8.03 1.41
C ASP A 13 -11.90 -7.28 0.69
N ILE A 14 -12.57 -7.94 -0.26
CA ILE A 14 -13.64 -7.31 -1.06
C ILE A 14 -14.82 -6.82 -0.21
N THR A 15 -15.03 -7.41 0.98
CA THR A 15 -16.05 -6.96 1.94
C THR A 15 -15.55 -5.85 2.86
N GLY A 16 -14.26 -5.50 2.79
CA GLY A 16 -13.61 -4.47 3.60
C GLY A 16 -13.42 -4.86 5.07
N LYS A 17 -13.68 -6.11 5.47
CA LYS A 17 -13.62 -6.55 6.87
C LYS A 17 -12.25 -6.36 7.52
N ASN A 18 -11.17 -6.46 6.74
CA ASN A 18 -9.81 -6.28 7.23
C ASN A 18 -9.29 -4.84 7.03
N TYR A 19 -10.14 -3.86 6.70
CA TYR A 19 -9.72 -2.49 6.38
C TYR A 19 -8.78 -1.86 7.42
N LEU A 20 -9.06 -2.00 8.72
CA LEU A 20 -8.21 -1.44 9.77
C LEU A 20 -6.82 -2.10 9.82
N SER A 21 -6.75 -3.42 9.69
CA SER A 21 -5.47 -4.15 9.62
C SER A 21 -4.72 -3.77 8.34
N TRP A 22 -5.44 -3.69 7.22
CA TRP A 22 -4.87 -3.35 5.91
C TRP A 22 -4.25 -1.96 5.89
N ILE A 23 -4.94 -0.95 6.46
CA ILE A 23 -4.37 0.40 6.58
C ILE A 23 -3.11 0.38 7.42
N PHE A 24 -3.15 -0.28 8.58
CA PHE A 24 -2.01 -0.30 9.50
C PHE A 24 -0.78 -0.94 8.86
N ASP A 25 -0.96 -2.07 8.18
CA ASP A 25 0.12 -2.73 7.46
C ASP A 25 0.63 -1.87 6.29
N ALA A 26 -0.27 -1.23 5.52
CA ALA A 26 0.10 -0.34 4.44
C ALA A 26 0.93 0.87 4.92
N GLU A 27 0.53 1.50 6.04
CA GLU A 27 1.25 2.62 6.67
C GLU A 27 2.66 2.22 7.09
N ILE A 28 2.81 1.10 7.83
CA ILE A 28 4.12 0.59 8.27
C ILE A 28 5.05 0.35 7.08
N HIS A 29 4.54 -0.29 6.03
CA HIS A 29 5.35 -0.57 4.85
C HIS A 29 5.75 0.70 4.12
N LEU A 30 4.85 1.69 4.00
CA LEU A 30 5.18 2.99 3.43
C LEU A 30 6.23 3.74 4.25
N ASP A 31 6.15 3.71 5.58
CA ASP A 31 7.16 4.31 6.47
C ASP A 31 8.55 3.68 6.25
N VAL A 32 8.63 2.34 6.20
CA VAL A 32 9.89 1.63 5.93
C VAL A 32 10.45 1.97 4.55
N MET A 33 9.59 2.25 3.57
CA MET A 33 10.00 2.69 2.23
C MET A 33 10.39 4.18 2.17
N GLY A 34 10.23 4.95 3.25
CA GLY A 34 10.39 6.41 3.25
C GLY A 34 9.29 7.13 2.46
N LEU A 35 8.12 6.49 2.33
CA LEU A 35 6.95 6.97 1.60
C LEU A 35 5.75 7.27 2.53
N GLY A 36 5.87 7.13 3.84
CA GLY A 36 4.77 7.36 4.78
C GLY A 36 4.14 8.74 4.70
N ASP A 37 4.95 9.79 4.48
CA ASP A 37 4.42 11.15 4.33
C ASP A 37 3.66 11.36 3.01
N THR A 38 3.81 10.46 2.02
CA THR A 38 3.19 10.64 0.69
C THR A 38 1.68 10.41 0.69
N ILE A 39 1.13 9.74 1.71
CA ILE A 39 -0.30 9.48 1.86
C ILE A 39 -1.01 10.54 2.72
N LYS A 40 -0.26 11.47 3.33
CA LYS A 40 -0.83 12.58 4.10
C LYS A 40 -1.38 13.65 3.15
N ASP A 41 -2.44 14.33 3.57
CA ASP A 41 -2.96 15.49 2.85
C ASP A 41 -1.91 16.60 2.76
N ASP A 42 -1.96 17.39 1.68
CA ASP A 42 -1.04 18.50 1.39
C ASP A 42 0.47 18.15 1.39
N ASN A 43 0.81 16.88 1.13
CA ASN A 43 2.22 16.48 1.09
C ASN A 43 2.98 17.07 -0.12
N GLU A 44 4.22 17.48 0.15
CA GLU A 44 5.16 18.03 -0.84
C GLU A 44 6.00 16.93 -1.53
N ALA A 45 5.57 15.67 -1.47
CA ALA A 45 6.33 14.59 -2.08
C ALA A 45 6.39 14.73 -3.60
N SER A 46 7.52 14.33 -4.19
CA SER A 46 7.70 14.33 -5.63
C SER A 46 6.67 13.45 -6.33
N SER A 47 6.33 13.77 -7.59
CA SER A 47 5.43 12.95 -8.41
C SER A 47 5.89 11.50 -8.52
N GLN A 48 7.22 11.27 -8.49
CA GLN A 48 7.79 9.92 -8.50
C GLN A 48 7.49 9.15 -7.20
N ASN A 49 7.62 9.80 -6.03
CA ASN A 49 7.32 9.15 -4.75
C ASN A 49 5.82 8.89 -4.59
N LYS A 50 4.98 9.83 -5.03
CA LYS A 50 3.52 9.64 -5.11
C LYS A 50 3.17 8.44 -6.01
N ALA A 51 3.80 8.33 -7.18
CA ALA A 51 3.60 7.20 -8.08
C ALA A 51 4.01 5.86 -7.45
N LYS A 52 5.16 5.80 -6.76
CA LYS A 52 5.61 4.59 -6.05
C LYS A 52 4.62 4.16 -4.97
N ALA A 53 4.16 5.09 -4.14
CA ALA A 53 3.17 4.80 -3.10
C ALA A 53 1.84 4.32 -3.70
N MET A 54 1.36 4.95 -4.77
CA MET A 54 0.14 4.51 -5.47
C MET A 54 0.26 3.09 -6.06
N ILE A 55 1.40 2.76 -6.68
CA ILE A 55 1.65 1.43 -7.23
C ILE A 55 1.65 0.39 -6.11
N PHE A 56 2.30 0.70 -4.99
CA PHE A 56 2.32 -0.16 -3.81
C PHE A 56 0.92 -0.43 -3.26
N LEU A 57 0.13 0.63 -3.03
CA LEU A 57 -1.24 0.50 -2.53
C LEU A 57 -2.13 -0.29 -3.49
N ARG A 58 -2.04 -0.04 -4.81
CA ARG A 58 -2.82 -0.77 -5.82
C ARG A 58 -2.56 -2.28 -5.81
N ARG A 59 -1.31 -2.70 -5.63
CA ARG A 59 -0.94 -4.12 -5.52
C ARG A 59 -1.64 -4.81 -4.34
N HIS A 60 -2.01 -4.05 -3.31
CA HIS A 60 -2.62 -4.56 -2.08
C HIS A 60 -4.12 -4.29 -1.98
N LEU A 61 -4.78 -3.67 -2.97
CA LEU A 61 -6.22 -3.37 -2.91
C LEU A 61 -7.12 -4.57 -3.23
N HIS A 62 -6.67 -5.49 -4.08
CA HIS A 62 -7.38 -6.72 -4.40
C HIS A 62 -6.42 -7.67 -5.13
N GLU A 63 -6.29 -8.90 -4.67
CA GLU A 63 -5.59 -9.95 -5.42
C GLU A 63 -6.46 -10.27 -6.64
N SER A 64 -6.08 -9.77 -7.82
CA SER A 64 -6.73 -10.17 -9.08
C SER A 64 -6.25 -11.56 -9.48
#